data_AF-A0A7J4SUQ0-F1
#
_entry.id   AF-A0A7J4SUQ0-F1
#
_cell.length_a   1.000
_cell.length_b   1.000
_cell.length_c   1.000
_cell.angle_alpha   90.00
_cell.angle_beta   90.00
_cell.angle_gamma   90.00
#
_symmetry.space_group_name_H-M   'P 1'
#
loop_
_entity.id
_entity.type
_entity.pdbx_description
1 polymer ?
#
loop_
_entity_poly.entity_id
_entity_poly.type
_entity_poly.pdbx_seq_one_letter_code
_entity_poly.pdbx_strand_id
1 'polypeptide(L)'
;FELSDSQTMNDAQVRGLSVLAERLKKLEGTGIIKLLDQVLFDELQRIVVYPVQDESQWTDGDGNVLPDALVVQNGTQAKQLAYKVHTDLGDGFIKGVDGRTRRIVGAEHELSDSDVLRIHSK
;
A
#
# COMPACT_ATOMS: atom_id res chain seq x y z
N PHE A 1 -3.27 4.16 21.32
CA PHE A 1 -3.67 3.02 22.18
C PHE A 1 -5.00 3.37 22.81
N GLU A 2 -5.91 2.42 22.89
CA GLU A 2 -7.19 2.59 23.57
C GLU A 2 -7.14 1.88 24.91
N LEU A 3 -7.63 2.55 25.94
CA LEU A 3 -7.79 1.94 27.25
C LEU A 3 -9.08 1.14 27.23
N SER A 4 -9.04 -0.09 27.73
CA SER A 4 -10.25 -0.88 27.89
C SER A 4 -11.17 -0.20 28.92
N ASP A 5 -12.43 0.03 28.57
CA ASP A 5 -13.43 0.78 29.36
C ASP A 5 -13.71 0.20 30.77
N SER A 6 -13.15 -0.95 31.11
CA SER A 6 -13.42 -1.69 32.35
C SER A 6 -12.44 -1.43 33.50
N GLN A 7 -11.45 -0.54 33.36
CA GLN A 7 -10.47 -0.29 34.42
C GLN A 7 -10.60 1.09 35.07
N THR A 8 -11.03 1.10 36.33
CA THR A 8 -10.98 2.27 37.21
C THR A 8 -9.52 2.58 37.53
N MET A 9 -9.00 3.66 36.93
CA MET A 9 -7.62 4.10 37.15
C MET A 9 -7.54 5.07 38.33
N ASN A 10 -6.46 5.00 39.10
CA ASN A 10 -6.17 6.01 40.11
C ASN A 10 -5.49 7.25 39.48
N ASP A 11 -5.53 8.38 40.18
CA ASP A 11 -4.99 9.66 39.69
C ASP A 11 -3.50 9.60 39.32
N ALA A 12 -2.71 8.77 40.00
CA ALA A 12 -1.29 8.61 39.70
C ALA A 12 -1.07 7.90 38.35
N GLN A 13 -1.88 6.88 38.05
CA GLN A 13 -1.84 6.16 36.78
C GLN A 13 -2.30 7.05 35.62
N VAL A 14 -3.37 7.83 35.81
CA VAL A 14 -3.84 8.80 34.81
C VAL A 14 -2.74 9.81 34.48
N ARG A 15 -2.10 10.41 35.49
CA ARG A 15 -0.99 11.33 35.28
C ARG A 15 0.19 10.68 34.56
N GLY A 16 0.56 9.44 34.94
CA GLY A 16 1.63 8.69 34.29
C GLY A 16 1.38 8.43 32.80
N LEU A 17 0.16 7.99 32.46
CA LEU A 17 -0.25 7.77 31.07
C LEU A 17 -0.29 9.07 30.27
N SER A 18 -0.76 10.17 30.85
CA SER A 18 -0.75 11.48 30.18
C SER A 18 0.66 11.92 29.82
N VAL A 19 1.64 11.73 30.71
CA VAL A 19 3.05 12.04 30.43
C VAL A 19 3.61 11.15 29.31
N LEU A 20 3.29 9.85 29.32
CA LEU A 20 3.71 8.93 28.26
C LEU A 20 3.08 9.27 26.91
N ALA A 21 1.79 9.62 26.90
CA ALA A 21 1.08 10.06 25.70
C ALA A 21 1.68 11.35 25.13
N GLU A 22 2.01 12.32 25.99
CA GLU A 22 2.64 13.57 25.56
C GLU A 22 4.05 13.33 24.98
N ARG A 23 4.82 12.41 25.56
CA ARG A 23 6.13 12.01 25.02
C ARG A 23 6.00 11.32 23.67
N LEU A 24 5.07 10.37 23.54
CA LEU A 24 4.81 9.71 22.25
C LEU A 24 4.37 10.72 21.19
N LYS A 25 3.55 11.71 21.56
CA LYS A 25 3.15 12.78 20.64
C LYS A 25 4.34 13.64 20.19
N LYS A 26 5.24 13.99 21.12
CA LYS A 26 6.48 14.75 20.82
C LYS A 26 7.46 13.95 19.94
N LEU A 27 7.46 12.63 20.06
CA LEU A 27 8.28 11.72 19.27
C LEU A 27 7.60 11.27 17.96
N GLU A 28 6.42 11.82 17.64
CA GLU A 28 5.60 11.45 16.48
C GLU A 28 5.28 9.95 16.41
N GLY A 29 5.10 9.34 17.59
CA GLY A 29 4.82 7.92 17.77
C GLY A 29 5.99 7.17 18.40
N THR A 30 6.07 5.87 18.09
CA THR A 30 7.13 4.97 18.60
C THR A 30 8.36 4.90 17.69
N GLY A 31 8.31 5.56 16.51
CA GLY A 31 9.33 5.48 15.48
C GLY A 31 9.34 4.18 14.67
N ILE A 32 8.52 3.18 15.02
CA ILE A 32 8.49 1.88 14.32
C ILE A 32 8.02 2.04 12.86
N ILE A 33 6.97 2.83 12.63
CA ILE A 33 6.46 3.09 11.27
C ILE A 33 7.55 3.75 10.43
N LYS A 34 8.19 4.80 10.96
CA LYS A 34 9.30 5.48 10.29
C LYS A 34 10.47 4.54 9.97
N LEU A 35 10.84 3.66 10.90
CA LEU A 35 11.90 2.66 10.67
C LEU A 35 11.50 1.68 9.56
N LEU A 36 10.26 1.20 9.57
CA LEU A 36 9.75 0.32 8.53
C LEU A 36 9.74 1.01 7.17
N ASP A 37 9.29 2.26 7.11
CA ASP A 37 9.29 3.06 5.88
C ASP A 37 10.71 3.22 5.33
N GLN A 38 11.68 3.60 6.18
CA GLN A 38 13.08 3.72 5.75
C GLN A 38 13.63 2.38 5.23
N VAL A 39 13.39 1.28 5.93
CA VAL A 39 13.89 -0.02 5.49
C VAL A 39 13.21 -0.44 4.17
N LEU A 40 11.91 -0.20 4.02
CA LEU A 40 11.15 -0.64 2.87
C LEU A 40 11.45 0.18 1.62
N PHE A 41 11.41 1.51 1.74
CA PHE A 41 11.52 2.44 0.62
C PHE A 41 12.97 2.88 0.37
N ASP A 42 13.75 3.15 1.42
CA ASP A 42 15.11 3.68 1.27
C ASP A 42 16.15 2.56 1.13
N GLU A 43 16.10 1.53 1.97
CA GLU A 43 17.12 0.46 1.94
C GLU A 43 16.80 -0.63 0.91
N LEU A 44 15.54 -1.08 0.87
CA LEU A 44 15.10 -2.15 -0.03
C LEU A 44 14.58 -1.63 -1.38
N GLN A 45 14.50 -0.31 -1.56
CA GLN A 45 14.09 0.33 -2.81
C GLN A 45 12.80 -0.28 -3.37
N ARG A 46 11.78 -0.44 -2.51
CA ARG A 46 10.47 -0.94 -2.89
C ARG A 46 9.54 0.21 -3.26
N ILE A 47 8.51 -0.11 -4.04
CA ILE A 47 7.43 0.80 -4.41
C ILE A 47 6.09 0.11 -4.12
N VAL A 48 5.03 0.90 -3.91
CA VAL A 48 3.66 0.40 -3.77
C VAL A 48 2.91 0.60 -5.07
N VAL A 49 2.24 -0.43 -5.55
CA VAL A 49 1.42 -0.39 -6.76
C VAL A 49 0.05 -1.01 -6.49
N TYR A 50 -0.97 -0.49 -7.18
CA TYR A 50 -2.37 -0.80 -6.92
C TYR A 50 -3.00 -1.45 -8.15
N PRO A 51 -3.08 -2.79 -8.21
CA PRO A 51 -3.84 -3.46 -9.26
C PRO A 51 -5.34 -3.21 -9.06
N VAL A 52 -6.03 -2.84 -10.13
CA VAL A 52 -7.48 -2.59 -10.10
C VAL A 52 -8.19 -3.27 -11.28
N GLN A 53 -9.49 -3.51 -11.14
CA GLN A 53 -10.31 -4.03 -12.24
C GLN A 53 -10.89 -2.90 -13.11
N ASP A 54 -11.24 -1.77 -12.49
CA ASP A 54 -11.71 -0.55 -13.16
C ASP A 54 -10.68 0.58 -12.99
N GLU A 55 -10.12 1.06 -14.11
CA GLU A 55 -9.11 2.11 -14.14
C GLU A 55 -9.68 3.53 -13.93
N SER A 56 -10.99 3.70 -14.01
CA SER A 56 -11.67 4.99 -13.87
C SER A 56 -12.16 5.23 -12.44
N GLN A 57 -12.71 4.20 -11.80
CA GLN A 57 -13.16 4.25 -10.41
C GLN A 57 -12.11 3.71 -9.43
N TRP A 58 -11.07 3.05 -9.94
CA TRP A 58 -10.04 2.38 -9.16
C TRP A 58 -10.62 1.30 -8.24
N THR A 59 -11.61 0.56 -8.73
CA THR A 59 -12.32 -0.46 -7.97
C THR A 59 -12.07 -1.87 -8.47
N ASP A 60 -12.37 -2.86 -7.63
CA ASP A 60 -12.59 -4.26 -8.04
C ASP A 60 -14.04 -4.49 -8.51
N GLY A 61 -14.38 -5.76 -8.76
CA GLY A 61 -15.73 -6.19 -9.15
C GLY A 61 -16.78 -6.09 -8.03
N ASP A 62 -16.35 -5.98 -6.77
CA ASP A 62 -17.23 -5.81 -5.61
C ASP A 62 -17.46 -4.32 -5.26
N GLY A 63 -16.74 -3.41 -5.92
CA GLY A 63 -16.81 -1.97 -5.72
C GLY A 63 -15.87 -1.42 -4.64
N ASN A 64 -14.92 -2.22 -4.16
CA ASN A 64 -13.92 -1.76 -3.21
C ASN A 64 -12.89 -0.87 -3.92
N VAL A 65 -12.67 0.33 -3.40
CA VAL A 65 -11.69 1.29 -3.95
C VAL A 65 -10.28 0.90 -3.51
N LEU A 66 -9.37 0.77 -4.47
CA LEU A 66 -7.97 0.34 -4.28
C LEU A 66 -7.90 -0.93 -3.41
N PRO A 67 -8.43 -2.05 -3.91
CA PRO A 67 -8.63 -3.28 -3.12
C PRO A 67 -7.31 -3.80 -2.54
N ASP A 68 -6.25 -3.74 -3.34
CA ASP A 68 -4.93 -4.28 -3.01
C ASP A 68 -3.84 -3.22 -3.15
N ALA A 69 -2.88 -3.26 -2.23
CA ALA A 69 -1.65 -2.46 -2.26
C ALA A 69 -0.44 -3.41 -2.26
N LEU A 70 0.17 -3.60 -3.42
CA LEU A 70 1.27 -4.55 -3.59
C LEU A 70 2.62 -3.83 -3.48
N VAL A 71 3.44 -4.30 -2.55
CA VAL A 71 4.81 -3.83 -2.40
C VAL A 71 5.73 -4.63 -3.32
N VAL A 72 6.30 -3.97 -4.32
CA VAL A 72 7.15 -4.57 -5.35
C VAL A 72 8.51 -3.90 -5.40
N GLN A 73 9.48 -4.52 -6.07
CA GLN A 73 10.80 -3.91 -6.25
C GLN A 73 10.70 -2.76 -7.26
N ASN A 74 11.45 -1.68 -7.05
CA ASN A 74 11.58 -0.65 -8.07
C ASN A 74 12.11 -1.25 -9.40
N GLY A 75 11.54 -0.83 -10.53
CA GLY A 75 11.78 -1.41 -11.85
C GLY A 75 10.93 -2.65 -12.18
N THR A 76 10.00 -3.05 -11.29
CA THR A 76 9.02 -4.09 -11.63
C THR A 76 8.17 -3.65 -12.83
N GLN A 77 8.02 -4.53 -13.81
CA GLN A 77 7.26 -4.23 -15.02
C GLN A 77 5.78 -4.64 -14.90
N ALA A 78 4.92 -4.07 -15.74
CA ALA A 78 3.49 -4.34 -15.77
C ALA A 78 3.12 -5.84 -15.86
N LYS A 79 3.83 -6.62 -16.69
CA LYS A 79 3.59 -8.07 -16.79
C LYS A 79 4.00 -8.83 -15.52
N GLN A 80 5.09 -8.41 -14.88
CA GLN A 80 5.53 -9.01 -13.62
C GLN A 80 4.55 -8.73 -12.48
N LEU A 81 3.94 -7.53 -12.47
CA LEU A 81 2.85 -7.23 -11.56
C LEU A 81 1.66 -8.17 -11.77
N ALA A 82 1.31 -8.47 -13.02
CA ALA A 82 0.23 -9.42 -13.32
C ALA A 82 0.49 -10.80 -12.71
N TYR A 83 1.72 -11.32 -12.77
CA TYR A 83 2.11 -12.56 -12.09
C TYR A 83 2.02 -12.49 -10.56
N LYS A 84 2.20 -11.31 -9.96
CA LYS A 84 2.03 -11.12 -8.50
C LYS A 84 0.56 -11.16 -8.08
N VAL A 85 -0.35 -10.77 -8.97
CA VAL A 85 -1.80 -10.86 -8.74
C VAL A 85 -2.26 -12.32 -8.95
N HIS A 86 -2.00 -12.88 -10.13
CA HIS A 86 -2.32 -14.28 -10.44
C HIS A 86 -1.51 -14.78 -11.64
N THR A 87 -1.14 -16.06 -11.66
CA THR A 87 -0.38 -16.65 -12.78
C THR A 87 -1.10 -16.52 -14.12
N ASP A 88 -2.41 -16.75 -14.14
CA ASP A 88 -3.23 -16.65 -15.36
C ASP A 88 -3.24 -15.24 -15.97
N LEU A 89 -3.19 -14.20 -15.13
CA LEU A 89 -3.11 -12.82 -15.61
C LEU A 89 -1.75 -12.53 -16.24
N GLY A 90 -0.67 -13.10 -15.68
CA GLY A 90 0.67 -12.99 -16.22
C GLY A 90 0.85 -13.74 -17.55
N ASP A 91 0.38 -14.99 -17.62
CA ASP A 91 0.46 -15.83 -18.82
C ASP A 91 -0.44 -15.29 -19.94
N GLY A 92 -1.61 -14.79 -19.57
CA GLY A 92 -2.59 -14.20 -20.48
C GLY A 92 -2.36 -12.72 -20.80
N PHE A 93 -1.32 -12.07 -20.27
CA PHE A 93 -1.15 -10.61 -20.35
C PHE A 93 -1.23 -10.07 -21.79
N ILE A 94 -2.14 -9.13 -22.02
CA ILE A 94 -2.31 -8.43 -23.31
C ILE A 94 -1.76 -7.01 -23.20
N LYS A 95 -2.22 -6.25 -22.20
CA LYS A 95 -1.84 -4.85 -21.97
C LYS A 95 -2.19 -4.43 -20.54
N GLY A 96 -1.54 -3.37 -20.07
CA GLY A 96 -1.98 -2.63 -18.90
C GLY A 96 -2.66 -1.31 -19.30
N VAL A 97 -3.48 -0.76 -18.41
CA VAL A 97 -3.97 0.62 -18.48
C VAL A 97 -3.64 1.32 -17.16
N ASP A 98 -2.90 2.42 -17.25
CA ASP A 98 -2.61 3.29 -16.11
C ASP A 98 -3.89 4.04 -15.72
N GLY A 99 -4.38 3.85 -14.50
CA GLY A 99 -5.60 4.46 -13.98
C GLY A 99 -5.51 5.96 -13.74
N ARG A 100 -4.30 6.53 -13.67
CA ARG A 100 -4.08 7.98 -13.48
C ARG A 100 -4.09 8.70 -14.83
N THR A 101 -3.34 8.18 -15.80
CA THR A 101 -3.20 8.82 -17.12
C THR A 101 -4.15 8.29 -18.17
N ARG A 102 -4.83 7.16 -17.90
CA ARG A 102 -5.66 6.39 -18.85
C ARG A 102 -4.91 5.95 -20.10
N ARG A 103 -3.57 5.86 -20.02
CA ARG A 103 -2.73 5.41 -21.12
C ARG A 103 -2.59 3.91 -21.10
N ILE A 104 -2.54 3.32 -22.29
CA ILE A 104 -2.21 1.92 -22.46
C ILE A 104 -0.71 1.75 -22.27
N VAL A 105 -0.33 0.77 -21.46
CA VAL A 105 1.07 0.41 -21.20
C VAL A 105 1.34 -1.02 -21.65
N GLY A 106 2.56 -1.24 -22.16
CA GLY A 106 3.02 -2.55 -22.59
C GLY A 106 3.51 -3.42 -21.43
N ALA A 107 3.86 -4.68 -21.74
CA ALA A 107 4.37 -5.64 -20.76
C ALA A 107 5.63 -5.15 -20.03
N GLU A 108 6.54 -4.51 -20.76
CA GLU A 108 7.84 -4.01 -20.29
C GLU A 108 7.77 -2.62 -19.64
N HIS A 109 6.58 -2.05 -19.49
CA HIS A 109 6.45 -0.75 -18.83
C HIS A 109 6.82 -0.89 -17.36
N GLU A 110 7.87 -0.18 -16.95
CA GLU A 110 8.29 -0.10 -15.55
C GLU A 110 7.30 0.73 -14.74
N LEU A 111 6.88 0.18 -13.61
CA LEU A 111 5.93 0.81 -12.70
C LEU A 111 6.64 1.80 -11.79
N SER A 112 5.94 2.89 -11.50
CA SER A 112 6.33 3.90 -10.53
C SER A 112 5.57 3.75 -9.23
N ASP A 113 6.09 4.37 -8.17
CA ASP A 113 5.40 4.37 -6.89
C ASP A 113 4.01 5.02 -6.98
N SER A 114 3.06 4.38 -6.30
CA SER A 114 1.65 4.74 -6.31
C SER A 114 0.95 4.60 -7.67
N ASP A 115 1.49 3.80 -8.58
CA ASP A 115 0.81 3.49 -9.85
C ASP A 115 -0.44 2.65 -9.63
N VAL A 116 -1.49 3.02 -10.35
CA VAL A 116 -2.76 2.28 -10.40
C VAL A 116 -2.81 1.58 -11.75
N LEU A 117 -2.81 0.25 -11.78
CA LEU A 117 -2.74 -0.50 -13.02
C LEU A 117 -3.93 -1.45 -13.17
N ARG A 118 -4.68 -1.28 -14.25
CA ARG A 118 -5.61 -2.29 -14.73
C ARG A 118 -4.92 -3.24 -15.68
N ILE A 119 -5.02 -4.54 -15.43
CA ILE A 119 -4.45 -5.59 -16.27
C ILE A 119 -5.54 -6.17 -17.17
N HIS A 120 -5.27 -6.23 -18.47
CA HIS A 120 -6.07 -6.99 -19.42
C HIS A 120 -5.35 -8.28 -19.80
N SER A 121 -5.97 -9.42 -19.53
CA SER A 121 -5.52 -10.74 -19.97
C SER A 121 -6.47 -11.36 -21.00
N LYS A 122 -6.02 -12.42 -21.68
CA LYS A 122 -6.87 -13.30 -22.50
C LYS A 122 -7.95 -14.01 -21.68
#